data_AF-A0A316BDJ5-F1
#
_entry.id   AF-A0A316BDJ5-F1
#
_cell.length_a   1.000
_cell.length_b   1.000
_cell.length_c   1.000
_cell.angle_alpha   90.00
_cell.angle_beta   90.00
_cell.angle_gamma   90.00
#
_symmetry.space_group_name_H-M   'P 1'
#
loop_
_entity.id
_entity.type
_entity.pdbx_description
1 polymer ?
#
loop_
_entity_poly.entity_id
_entity_poly.type
_entity_poly.pdbx_seq_one_letter_code
_entity_poly.pdbx_strand_id
1 'polypeptide(L)'
;MKKSLFKKTASVLLIGSMFLSLTGCLDFTGGKKEVLAAAEALAESVVAANASDLISNSSIDKKSKEATELTEILSLDGKSDEDKAFYTAVEKTIEYEIDEESFTSKKGEASVDITFTIADYEKVLKEEYTKIDDLTSAVKKADTKEIKFTAEFVKEDKEWIADNVGSKKFLKIYEYRTAEIKLALTPDMVKGFIDKNMSAFWLANDGKYKDTPFIEYNYYFTSDVLEYKERGVKVYFKLSKDGTEVFTGEENLFGESTNVKCKVSNEDLGLKNSEVLEAGNYKIDLYMKDDSGEHLLDSVSVTVEKTPPTQTKPNTALKGEGDYFSFRNAEFKKYVLACGWLNTDNTLKNAKTYSKNVKNMCFSFQVDPSCTAELDYAYYYSEKSDKASLEAAMKTAVYHNSCKPQQFPEGYFYDFLYKMDQAKEGVYIIAVFEHGTNNLIMVGYVSVVS
;
A
#
# COMPACT_ATOMS: atom_id res chain seq x y z
N MET A 1 31.86 -20.82 23.53
CA MET A 1 30.64 -21.65 23.75
C MET A 1 30.53 -22.66 22.64
N LYS A 2 30.21 -23.91 22.99
CA LYS A 2 30.44 -25.14 22.21
C LYS A 2 29.62 -25.17 20.92
N LYS A 3 30.32 -25.22 19.77
CA LYS A 3 29.80 -25.71 18.49
C LYS A 3 29.67 -27.23 18.57
N SER A 4 28.46 -27.77 18.69
CA SER A 4 28.23 -29.20 18.41
C SER A 4 27.88 -29.35 16.94
N LEU A 5 28.91 -29.61 16.13
CA LEU A 5 28.74 -30.33 14.87
C LEU A 5 28.20 -31.72 15.21
N PHE A 6 26.88 -31.89 15.18
CA PHE A 6 26.27 -33.21 15.22
C PHE A 6 26.38 -33.81 13.81
N LYS A 7 27.13 -34.90 13.75
CA LYS A 7 27.49 -35.65 12.56
C LYS A 7 26.23 -36.17 11.88
N LYS A 8 25.86 -35.60 10.73
CA LYS A 8 25.09 -36.29 9.69
C LYS A 8 25.99 -37.39 9.13
N THR A 9 25.97 -38.55 9.78
CA THR A 9 26.50 -39.78 9.21
C THR A 9 25.35 -40.41 8.46
N ALA A 10 25.42 -40.32 7.14
CA ALA A 10 24.55 -41.00 6.21
C ALA A 10 24.60 -42.51 6.49
N SER A 11 23.49 -43.08 6.97
CA SER A 11 23.19 -44.50 6.79
C SER A 11 22.55 -44.67 5.42
N VAL A 12 23.36 -44.48 4.38
CA VAL A 12 23.06 -44.93 3.01
C VAL A 12 23.70 -46.30 2.86
N LEU A 13 22.96 -47.23 2.24
CA LEU A 13 23.30 -48.60 1.83
C LEU A 13 23.05 -49.71 2.87
N LEU A 14 21.85 -50.29 2.80
CA LEU A 14 21.63 -51.73 2.87
C LEU A 14 20.34 -52.14 2.13
N ILE A 15 20.18 -51.70 0.88
CA ILE A 15 19.28 -52.36 -0.09
C ILE A 15 20.17 -52.89 -1.20
N GLY A 16 20.42 -54.19 -1.19
CA GLY A 16 21.25 -54.79 -2.23
C GLY A 16 21.80 -56.16 -1.92
N SER A 17 20.94 -57.10 -1.53
CA SER A 17 21.01 -58.53 -1.90
C SER A 17 20.27 -59.37 -0.87
N MET A 18 19.11 -59.90 -1.23
CA MET A 18 18.58 -61.22 -0.84
C MET A 18 17.09 -61.22 -1.17
N PHE A 19 16.66 -61.83 -2.28
CA PHE A 19 15.39 -62.55 -2.38
C PHE A 19 15.32 -63.29 -3.73
N LEU A 20 16.23 -64.26 -3.90
CA LEU A 20 16.07 -65.37 -4.85
C LEU A 20 16.61 -66.65 -4.20
N SER A 21 15.98 -67.14 -3.13
CA SER A 21 16.15 -68.53 -2.68
C SER A 21 15.13 -68.92 -1.62
N LEU A 22 13.87 -69.20 -2.00
CA LEU A 22 12.90 -69.77 -1.06
C LEU A 22 12.00 -70.80 -1.72
N THR A 23 12.53 -72.02 -1.88
CA THR A 23 11.73 -73.23 -1.82
C THR A 23 12.05 -73.97 -0.51
N GLY A 24 11.04 -74.09 0.36
CA GLY A 24 10.90 -75.21 1.30
C GLY A 24 11.37 -75.00 2.75
N CYS A 25 10.42 -74.78 3.66
CA CYS A 25 10.13 -75.67 4.80
C CYS A 25 8.89 -75.18 5.59
N LEU A 26 8.03 -76.13 5.95
CA LEU A 26 6.64 -75.99 6.42
C LEU A 26 6.49 -75.85 7.96
N ASP A 27 5.39 -75.19 8.33
CA ASP A 27 4.51 -75.41 9.48
C ASP A 27 4.98 -75.01 10.89
N PHE A 28 4.96 -73.68 11.11
CA PHE A 28 4.41 -72.91 12.25
C PHE A 28 4.84 -71.43 12.13
N THR A 29 5.80 -71.16 11.23
CA THR A 29 6.42 -69.86 10.93
C THR A 29 6.00 -69.23 9.60
N GLY A 30 5.24 -69.96 8.76
CA GLY A 30 4.82 -69.48 7.42
C GLY A 30 3.94 -68.23 7.48
N GLY A 31 2.99 -68.18 8.41
CA GLY A 31 2.09 -67.03 8.57
C GLY A 31 2.81 -65.73 8.94
N LYS A 32 3.81 -65.77 9.83
CA LYS A 32 4.61 -64.57 10.18
C LYS A 32 5.30 -64.01 8.95
N LYS A 33 5.97 -64.87 8.18
CA LYS A 33 6.70 -64.45 6.98
C LYS A 33 5.78 -63.88 5.89
N GLU A 34 4.62 -64.48 5.68
CA GLU A 34 3.62 -63.97 4.73
C GLU A 34 3.08 -62.60 5.17
N VAL A 35 2.77 -62.42 6.47
CA VAL A 35 2.30 -61.14 7.01
C VAL A 35 3.38 -60.07 6.95
N LEU A 36 4.63 -60.40 7.27
CA LEU A 36 5.75 -59.46 7.15
C LEU A 36 5.97 -59.04 5.68
N ALA A 37 5.81 -59.95 4.73
CA ALA A 37 5.87 -59.60 3.31
C ALA A 37 4.70 -58.68 2.89
N ALA A 38 3.49 -58.90 3.41
CA ALA A 38 2.35 -58.01 3.18
C ALA A 38 2.56 -56.63 3.83
N ALA A 39 3.17 -56.58 5.01
CA ALA A 39 3.52 -55.35 5.70
C ALA A 39 4.60 -54.56 4.96
N GLU A 40 5.60 -55.23 4.40
CA GLU A 40 6.60 -54.64 3.52
C GLU A 40 5.94 -54.02 2.28
N ALA A 41 5.09 -54.78 1.59
CA ALA A 41 4.38 -54.29 0.40
C ALA A 41 3.47 -53.08 0.72
N LEU A 42 2.82 -53.09 1.89
CA LEU A 42 2.04 -51.95 2.37
C LEU A 42 2.95 -50.74 2.61
N ALA A 43 4.07 -50.92 3.31
CA ALA A 43 4.99 -49.84 3.63
C ALA A 43 5.62 -49.23 2.36
N GLU A 44 6.02 -50.05 1.40
CA GLU A 44 6.50 -49.61 0.07
C GLU A 44 5.41 -48.79 -0.65
N SER A 45 4.15 -49.24 -0.62
CA SER A 45 3.02 -48.51 -1.22
C SER A 45 2.77 -47.17 -0.52
N VAL A 46 2.99 -47.10 0.80
CA VAL A 46 2.90 -45.86 1.58
C VAL A 46 3.98 -44.87 1.16
N VAL A 47 5.23 -45.31 1.07
CA VAL A 47 6.36 -44.45 0.64
C VAL A 47 6.21 -44.00 -0.81
N ALA A 48 5.67 -44.86 -1.68
CA ALA A 48 5.36 -44.50 -3.07
C ALA A 48 4.19 -43.51 -3.20
N ALA A 49 3.42 -43.27 -2.12
CA ALA A 49 2.25 -42.40 -2.10
C ALA A 49 1.24 -42.71 -3.23
N ASN A 50 1.10 -43.99 -3.59
CA ASN A 50 0.23 -44.44 -4.68
C ASN A 50 -1.09 -44.99 -4.14
N ALA A 51 -2.17 -44.22 -4.32
CA ALA A 51 -3.51 -44.62 -3.88
C ALA A 51 -3.97 -45.95 -4.50
N SER A 52 -3.68 -46.18 -5.79
CA SER A 52 -4.10 -47.41 -6.47
C SER A 52 -3.45 -48.64 -5.85
N ASP A 53 -2.15 -48.56 -5.54
CA ASP A 53 -1.41 -49.67 -4.96
C ASP A 53 -1.90 -49.95 -3.53
N LEU A 54 -2.09 -48.89 -2.72
CA LEU A 54 -2.63 -48.98 -1.37
C LEU A 54 -4.03 -49.60 -1.32
N ILE A 55 -4.92 -49.19 -2.23
CA ILE A 55 -6.27 -49.75 -2.32
C ILE A 55 -6.20 -51.20 -2.82
N SER A 56 -5.32 -51.53 -3.76
CA SER A 56 -5.19 -52.90 -4.27
C SER A 56 -4.59 -53.89 -3.27
N ASN A 57 -3.75 -53.41 -2.35
CA ASN A 57 -3.08 -54.21 -1.32
C ASN A 57 -3.82 -54.20 0.03
N SER A 58 -5.09 -53.75 0.06
CA SER A 58 -5.91 -53.68 1.27
C SER A 58 -7.30 -54.27 1.06
N SER A 59 -8.04 -54.45 2.15
CA SER A 59 -9.44 -54.89 2.14
C SER A 59 -10.43 -53.78 1.74
N ILE A 60 -9.94 -52.57 1.46
CA ILE A 60 -10.78 -51.42 1.11
C ILE A 60 -11.58 -51.72 -0.17
N ASP A 61 -12.91 -51.61 -0.09
CA ASP A 61 -13.75 -51.58 -1.29
C ASP A 61 -13.39 -50.34 -2.12
N LYS A 62 -13.01 -50.54 -3.39
CA LYS A 62 -12.68 -49.48 -4.36
C LYS A 62 -13.76 -48.41 -4.51
N LYS A 63 -15.01 -48.72 -4.14
CA LYS A 63 -16.16 -47.80 -4.17
C LYS A 63 -16.48 -47.17 -2.80
N SER A 64 -15.70 -47.48 -1.78
CA SER A 64 -15.91 -46.97 -0.43
C SER A 64 -15.55 -45.49 -0.31
N LYS A 65 -16.00 -44.89 0.77
CA LYS A 65 -15.66 -43.50 1.11
C LYS A 65 -14.17 -43.38 1.42
N GLU A 66 -13.60 -44.38 2.09
CA GLU A 66 -12.18 -44.46 2.46
C GLU A 66 -11.28 -44.54 1.22
N ALA A 67 -11.65 -45.33 0.19
CA ALA A 67 -10.95 -45.36 -1.10
C ALA A 67 -10.95 -43.99 -1.79
N THR A 68 -12.10 -43.31 -1.73
CA THR A 68 -12.28 -41.99 -2.32
C THR A 68 -11.41 -40.95 -1.59
N GLU A 69 -11.49 -40.89 -0.26
CA GLU A 69 -10.69 -39.97 0.57
C GLU A 69 -9.19 -40.19 0.38
N LEU A 70 -8.74 -41.45 0.31
CA LEU A 70 -7.33 -41.76 0.07
C LEU A 70 -6.87 -41.30 -1.33
N THR A 71 -7.71 -41.52 -2.35
CA THR A 71 -7.42 -41.07 -3.72
C THR A 71 -7.35 -39.55 -3.80
N GLU A 72 -8.26 -38.84 -3.13
CA GLU A 72 -8.28 -37.37 -3.09
C GLU A 72 -7.06 -36.79 -2.37
N ILE A 73 -6.67 -37.34 -1.22
CA ILE A 73 -5.49 -36.88 -0.45
C ILE A 73 -4.19 -37.06 -1.24
N LEU A 74 -4.05 -38.18 -1.96
CA LEU A 74 -2.83 -38.51 -2.68
C LEU A 74 -2.78 -37.93 -4.09
N SER A 75 -3.91 -37.45 -4.62
CA SER A 75 -3.94 -36.78 -5.91
C SER A 75 -3.13 -35.48 -5.91
N LEU A 76 -2.38 -35.27 -7.00
CA LEU A 76 -1.71 -34.00 -7.30
C LEU A 76 -2.50 -33.15 -8.31
N ASP A 77 -3.65 -33.66 -8.77
CA ASP A 77 -4.49 -32.95 -9.72
C ASP A 77 -5.10 -31.71 -9.06
N GLY A 78 -5.06 -30.58 -9.78
CA GLY A 78 -5.54 -29.29 -9.28
C GLY A 78 -4.62 -28.62 -8.26
N LYS A 79 -3.49 -29.22 -7.89
CA LYS A 79 -2.47 -28.59 -7.02
C LYS A 79 -1.57 -27.64 -7.81
N SER A 80 -1.11 -26.58 -7.14
CA SER A 80 -0.11 -25.67 -7.71
C SER A 80 1.24 -26.39 -7.89
N ASP A 81 2.12 -25.83 -8.71
CA ASP A 81 3.46 -26.41 -8.89
C ASP A 81 4.31 -26.28 -7.61
N GLU A 82 4.05 -25.26 -6.78
CA GLU A 82 4.67 -25.12 -5.46
C GLU A 82 4.21 -26.23 -4.50
N ASP A 83 2.91 -26.53 -4.46
CA ASP A 83 2.36 -27.62 -3.65
C ASP A 83 2.97 -28.97 -4.05
N LYS A 84 2.99 -29.27 -5.35
CA LYS A 84 3.56 -30.51 -5.87
C LYS A 84 5.03 -30.65 -5.48
N ALA A 85 5.82 -29.59 -5.66
CA ALA A 85 7.24 -29.59 -5.32
C ALA A 85 7.46 -29.84 -3.83
N PHE A 86 6.67 -29.22 -2.95
CA PHE A 86 6.71 -29.45 -1.52
C PHE A 86 6.30 -30.88 -1.13
N TYR A 87 5.15 -31.38 -1.61
CA TYR A 87 4.67 -32.72 -1.31
C TYR A 87 5.69 -33.78 -1.73
N THR A 88 6.21 -33.69 -2.96
CA THR A 88 7.27 -34.59 -3.44
C THR A 88 8.56 -34.47 -2.63
N ALA A 89 8.89 -33.29 -2.09
CA ALA A 89 10.05 -33.14 -1.23
C ALA A 89 9.86 -33.82 0.14
N VAL A 90 8.66 -33.75 0.71
CA VAL A 90 8.30 -34.45 1.96
C VAL A 90 8.25 -35.96 1.74
N GLU A 91 7.63 -36.45 0.66
CA GLU A 91 7.55 -37.88 0.31
C GLU A 91 8.92 -38.54 0.21
N LYS A 92 9.89 -37.85 -0.38
CA LYS A 92 11.28 -38.34 -0.49
C LYS A 92 12.01 -38.46 0.85
N THR A 93 11.41 -38.00 1.94
CA THR A 93 11.94 -38.13 3.30
C THR A 93 11.28 -39.26 4.08
N ILE A 94 10.26 -39.92 3.51
CA ILE A 94 9.54 -41.00 4.18
C ILE A 94 10.37 -42.28 4.09
N GLU A 95 10.76 -42.78 5.25
CA GLU A 95 11.40 -44.08 5.46
C GLU A 95 10.52 -44.91 6.41
N TYR A 96 10.67 -46.23 6.41
CA TYR A 96 9.91 -47.10 7.32
C TYR A 96 10.79 -48.17 7.97
N GLU A 97 10.33 -48.63 9.13
CA GLU A 97 10.87 -49.77 9.86
C GLU A 97 9.70 -50.65 10.34
N ILE A 98 9.76 -51.94 10.05
CA ILE A 98 8.77 -52.92 10.51
C ILE A 98 9.31 -53.57 11.79
N ASP A 99 8.57 -53.45 12.89
CA ASP A 99 8.91 -54.11 14.14
C ASP A 99 8.45 -55.57 14.10
N GLU A 100 9.31 -56.48 13.61
CA GLU A 100 8.98 -57.90 13.52
C GLU A 100 8.63 -58.57 14.87
N GLU A 101 9.05 -57.98 16.00
CA GLU A 101 8.78 -58.49 17.34
C GLU A 101 7.38 -58.09 17.83
N SER A 102 6.81 -57.02 17.27
CA SER A 102 5.41 -56.63 17.49
C SER A 102 4.39 -57.57 16.84
N PHE A 103 4.84 -58.54 16.03
CA PHE A 103 3.96 -59.46 15.30
C PHE A 103 3.04 -60.22 16.25
N THR A 104 1.73 -60.08 16.02
CA THR A 104 0.72 -60.93 16.65
C THR A 104 -0.15 -61.59 15.60
N SER A 105 -0.66 -62.79 15.90
CA SER A 105 -1.64 -63.44 15.04
C SER A 105 -2.68 -64.20 15.85
N LYS A 106 -3.91 -64.19 15.35
CA LYS A 106 -5.05 -64.91 15.91
C LYS A 106 -5.92 -65.36 14.76
N LYS A 107 -6.25 -66.66 14.69
CA LYS A 107 -7.10 -67.31 13.67
C LYS A 107 -7.71 -66.39 12.59
N GLY A 108 -6.96 -66.15 11.51
CA GLY A 108 -7.41 -65.38 10.33
C GLY A 108 -7.04 -63.90 10.33
N GLU A 109 -6.49 -63.39 11.44
CA GLU A 109 -6.07 -62.01 11.67
C GLU A 109 -4.60 -61.97 12.11
N ALA A 110 -3.90 -60.90 11.76
CA ALA A 110 -2.54 -60.62 12.22
C ALA A 110 -2.32 -59.12 12.37
N SER A 111 -1.30 -58.73 13.13
CA SER A 111 -0.89 -57.33 13.24
C SER A 111 0.62 -57.21 13.32
N VAL A 112 1.16 -56.10 12.83
CA VAL A 112 2.56 -55.69 13.04
C VAL A 112 2.64 -54.17 13.08
N ASP A 113 3.49 -53.63 13.95
CA ASP A 113 3.76 -52.21 14.03
C ASP A 113 4.78 -51.80 12.96
N ILE A 114 4.45 -50.72 12.25
CA ILE A 114 5.29 -50.07 11.27
C ILE A 114 5.55 -48.64 11.77
N THR A 115 6.82 -48.27 11.85
CA THR A 115 7.24 -46.90 12.19
C THR A 115 7.66 -46.19 10.92
N PHE A 116 6.94 -45.13 10.54
CA PHE A 116 7.32 -44.26 9.44
C PHE A 116 8.10 -43.06 9.98
N THR A 117 9.30 -42.85 9.48
CA THR A 117 10.11 -41.66 9.76
C THR A 117 9.92 -40.66 8.62
N ILE A 118 9.52 -39.43 8.94
CA ILE A 118 9.24 -38.37 7.96
C ILE A 118 9.91 -37.08 8.41
N ALA A 119 10.29 -36.19 7.48
CA ALA A 119 10.73 -34.85 7.84
C ALA A 119 9.68 -34.13 8.69
N ASP A 120 10.12 -33.40 9.72
CA ASP A 120 9.28 -32.56 10.57
C ASP A 120 8.93 -31.25 9.83
N TYR A 121 8.17 -31.40 8.74
CA TYR A 121 7.80 -30.32 7.82
C TYR A 121 7.03 -29.19 8.52
N GLU A 122 6.31 -29.47 9.61
CA GLU A 122 5.60 -28.46 10.39
C GLU A 122 6.55 -27.45 11.04
N LYS A 123 7.74 -27.88 11.46
CA LYS A 123 8.77 -26.96 11.94
C LYS A 123 9.35 -26.14 10.81
N VAL A 124 9.55 -26.76 9.65
CA VAL A 124 10.05 -26.07 8.45
C VAL A 124 9.07 -24.98 8.05
N LEU A 125 7.77 -25.27 7.95
CA LEU A 125 6.73 -24.30 7.56
C LEU A 125 6.53 -23.12 8.55
N LYS A 126 7.15 -23.15 9.73
CA LYS A 126 7.15 -22.00 10.66
C LYS A 126 8.23 -20.98 10.33
N GLU A 127 9.17 -21.32 9.45
CA GLU A 127 10.18 -20.41 8.94
C GLU A 127 9.66 -19.70 7.68
N GLU A 128 10.21 -18.54 7.38
CA GLU A 128 9.84 -17.77 6.19
C GLU A 128 10.72 -18.16 5.00
N TYR A 129 10.08 -18.52 3.89
CA TYR A 129 10.74 -18.82 2.63
C TYR A 129 10.18 -17.91 1.55
N THR A 130 11.01 -17.49 0.61
CA THR A 130 10.59 -16.66 -0.54
C THR A 130 10.55 -17.46 -1.84
N LYS A 131 11.09 -18.69 -1.82
CA LYS A 131 11.22 -19.58 -2.98
C LYS A 131 10.95 -21.01 -2.58
N ILE A 132 10.25 -21.73 -3.45
CA ILE A 132 9.94 -23.15 -3.26
C ILE A 132 11.21 -24.02 -3.21
N ASP A 133 12.26 -23.68 -3.94
CA ASP A 133 13.52 -24.43 -3.93
C ASP A 133 14.23 -24.37 -2.57
N ASP A 134 14.14 -23.23 -1.87
CA ASP A 134 14.72 -23.06 -0.54
C ASP A 134 13.91 -23.85 0.49
N LEU A 135 12.57 -23.77 0.42
CA LEU A 135 11.67 -24.55 1.27
C LEU A 135 11.90 -26.06 1.10
N THR A 136 11.91 -26.58 -0.13
CA THR A 136 12.13 -28.01 -0.39
C THR A 136 13.53 -28.47 0.01
N SER A 137 14.53 -27.59 -0.08
CA SER A 137 15.89 -27.85 0.41
C SER A 137 15.96 -27.90 1.94
N ALA A 138 15.15 -27.11 2.63
CA ALA A 138 15.03 -27.14 4.08
C ALA A 138 14.33 -28.41 4.56
N VAL A 139 13.25 -28.84 3.90
CA VAL A 139 12.57 -30.12 4.17
C VAL A 139 13.55 -31.29 4.15
N LYS A 140 14.41 -31.38 3.13
CA LYS A 140 15.44 -32.44 3.01
C LYS A 140 16.48 -32.44 4.14
N LYS A 141 16.64 -31.31 4.82
CA LYS A 141 17.65 -31.12 5.87
C LYS A 141 17.05 -31.15 7.27
N ALA A 142 15.73 -31.10 7.38
CA ALA A 142 14.97 -31.01 8.61
C ALA A 142 15.26 -32.19 9.54
N ASP A 143 14.97 -31.98 10.83
CA ASP A 143 14.82 -33.09 11.76
C ASP A 143 13.66 -33.97 11.32
N THR A 144 13.65 -35.23 11.76
CA THR A 144 12.57 -36.16 11.45
C THR A 144 11.65 -36.36 12.65
N LYS A 145 10.43 -36.83 12.38
CA LYS A 145 9.46 -37.32 13.37
C LYS A 145 8.99 -38.71 12.98
N GLU A 146 8.63 -39.50 13.99
CA GLU A 146 8.11 -40.85 13.82
C GLU A 146 6.58 -40.85 13.88
N ILE A 147 5.96 -41.63 12.98
CA ILE A 147 4.54 -41.94 12.95
C ILE A 147 4.41 -43.45 13.09
N LYS A 148 3.91 -43.92 14.23
CA LYS A 148 3.69 -45.35 14.49
C LYS A 148 2.29 -45.77 14.05
N PHE A 149 2.24 -46.85 13.28
CA PHE A 149 1.01 -47.43 12.76
C PHE A 149 1.02 -48.94 12.98
N THR A 150 0.05 -49.44 13.74
CA THR A 150 -0.21 -50.88 13.83
C THR A 150 -0.99 -51.31 12.60
N ALA A 151 -0.32 -51.96 11.65
CA ALA A 151 -0.97 -52.53 10.48
C ALA A 151 -1.72 -53.81 10.89
N GLU A 152 -3.01 -53.85 10.60
CA GLU A 152 -3.87 -55.00 10.86
C GLU A 152 -4.11 -55.74 9.54
N PHE A 153 -4.04 -57.05 9.54
CA PHE A 153 -4.15 -57.89 8.35
C PHE A 153 -5.23 -58.95 8.55
N VAL A 154 -5.97 -59.22 7.48
CA VAL A 154 -6.93 -60.32 7.39
C VAL A 154 -6.52 -61.25 6.25
N LYS A 155 -6.87 -62.54 6.39
CA LYS A 155 -6.58 -63.54 5.36
C LYS A 155 -7.75 -63.67 4.38
N GLU A 156 -7.60 -63.16 3.16
CA GLU A 156 -8.58 -63.25 2.07
C GLU A 156 -7.98 -64.02 0.89
N ASP A 157 -8.73 -64.97 0.31
CA ASP A 157 -8.28 -65.80 -0.82
C ASP A 157 -6.87 -66.43 -0.67
N LYS A 158 -6.48 -66.72 0.59
CA LYS A 158 -5.17 -67.25 1.03
C LYS A 158 -4.03 -66.24 1.07
N GLU A 159 -4.28 -64.97 0.75
CA GLU A 159 -3.33 -63.86 0.87
C GLU A 159 -3.63 -63.04 2.13
N TRP A 160 -2.60 -62.38 2.67
CA TRP A 160 -2.77 -61.44 3.77
C TRP A 160 -2.87 -60.04 3.19
N ILE A 161 -3.96 -59.34 3.51
CA ILE A 161 -4.22 -57.98 3.04
C ILE A 161 -4.43 -57.07 4.25
N ALA A 162 -4.02 -55.81 4.13
CA ALA A 162 -4.16 -54.84 5.21
C ALA A 162 -5.63 -54.39 5.37
N ASP A 163 -6.17 -54.45 6.59
CA ASP A 163 -7.59 -54.21 6.88
C ASP A 163 -7.90 -52.79 7.37
N ASN A 164 -6.88 -52.05 7.80
CA ASN A 164 -7.03 -50.74 8.43
C ASN A 164 -6.37 -49.58 7.65
N VAL A 165 -6.12 -49.80 6.35
CA VAL A 165 -5.77 -48.74 5.39
C VAL A 165 -6.94 -47.75 5.30
N GLY A 166 -6.66 -46.47 5.10
CA GLY A 166 -7.70 -45.42 5.05
C GLY A 166 -8.29 -45.03 6.42
N SER A 167 -7.93 -45.73 7.50
CA SER A 167 -8.30 -45.30 8.86
C SER A 167 -7.70 -43.92 9.19
N LYS A 168 -8.32 -43.19 10.13
CA LYS A 168 -7.78 -41.89 10.58
C LYS A 168 -6.34 -41.96 11.07
N LYS A 169 -5.93 -43.09 11.68
CA LYS A 169 -4.54 -43.31 12.11
C LYS A 169 -3.61 -43.47 10.92
N PHE A 170 -4.03 -44.21 9.90
CA PHE A 170 -3.29 -44.38 8.66
C PHE A 170 -3.12 -43.05 7.91
N LEU A 171 -4.20 -42.28 7.75
CA LEU A 171 -4.17 -41.00 7.02
C LEU A 171 -3.25 -39.94 7.67
N LYS A 172 -2.85 -40.09 8.93
CA LYS A 172 -1.88 -39.19 9.57
C LYS A 172 -0.54 -39.12 8.84
N ILE A 173 -0.16 -40.20 8.15
CA ILE A 173 1.08 -40.27 7.38
C ILE A 173 1.07 -39.21 6.25
N TYR A 174 -0.13 -38.86 5.76
CA TYR A 174 -0.33 -37.92 4.65
C TYR A 174 -0.83 -36.54 5.08
N GLU A 175 -0.78 -36.18 6.37
CA GLU A 175 -1.21 -34.84 6.84
C GLU A 175 -0.45 -33.69 6.13
N TYR A 176 0.76 -33.94 5.62
CA TYR A 176 1.51 -32.94 4.86
C TYR A 176 0.81 -32.53 3.54
N ARG A 177 -0.07 -33.38 2.98
CA ARG A 177 -0.84 -33.11 1.74
C ARG A 177 -1.93 -32.05 1.92
N THR A 178 -2.24 -31.66 3.16
CA THR A 178 -3.18 -30.59 3.47
C THR A 178 -2.50 -29.35 4.06
N ALA A 179 -1.16 -29.36 4.18
CA ALA A 179 -0.41 -28.22 4.66
C ALA A 179 -0.50 -27.05 3.68
N GLU A 180 -0.70 -25.85 4.22
CA GLU A 180 -0.72 -24.61 3.46
C GLU A 180 0.70 -24.04 3.35
N ILE A 181 1.15 -23.82 2.11
CA ILE A 181 2.49 -23.26 1.84
C ILE A 181 2.36 -21.75 1.69
N LYS A 182 3.07 -21.00 2.53
CA LYS A 182 3.14 -19.53 2.46
C LYS A 182 4.57 -19.10 2.18
N LEU A 183 4.90 -18.95 0.90
CA LEU A 183 6.11 -18.22 0.50
C LEU A 183 5.87 -16.72 0.65
N ALA A 184 6.77 -16.03 1.34
CA ALA A 184 6.75 -14.60 1.55
C ALA A 184 7.14 -13.85 0.26
N LEU A 185 6.49 -12.70 0.04
CA LEU A 185 6.91 -11.75 -0.98
C LEU A 185 7.96 -10.81 -0.39
N THR A 186 9.04 -10.59 -1.13
CA THR A 186 10.03 -9.58 -0.75
C THR A 186 9.68 -8.22 -1.36
N PRO A 187 10.13 -7.11 -0.75
CA PRO A 187 9.98 -5.78 -1.35
C PRO A 187 10.56 -5.71 -2.76
N ASP A 188 11.69 -6.36 -3.02
CA ASP A 188 12.35 -6.33 -4.33
C ASP A 188 11.59 -7.11 -5.41
N MET A 189 10.89 -8.20 -5.04
CA MET A 189 9.96 -8.87 -5.95
C MET A 189 8.81 -7.94 -6.31
N VAL A 190 8.18 -7.30 -5.32
CA VAL A 190 7.07 -6.36 -5.55
C VAL A 190 7.51 -5.17 -6.42
N LYS A 191 8.70 -4.62 -6.18
CA LYS A 191 9.31 -3.58 -7.04
C LYS A 191 9.50 -4.06 -8.47
N GLY A 192 9.94 -5.31 -8.65
CA GLY A 192 10.16 -5.92 -9.96
C GLY A 192 8.90 -6.01 -10.81
N PHE A 193 7.72 -6.02 -10.19
CA PHE A 193 6.44 -6.01 -10.90
C PHE A 193 5.97 -4.63 -11.35
N ILE A 194 6.57 -3.52 -10.88
CA ILE A 194 6.13 -2.18 -11.25
C ILE A 194 6.49 -1.89 -12.71
N ASP A 195 5.48 -1.67 -13.55
CA ASP A 195 5.66 -1.24 -14.94
C ASP A 195 5.83 0.28 -14.99
N LYS A 196 7.10 0.71 -15.09
CA LYS A 196 7.46 2.13 -15.19
C LYS A 196 7.09 2.79 -16.52
N ASN A 197 6.85 1.99 -17.56
CA ASN A 197 6.47 2.53 -18.87
C ASN A 197 4.97 2.86 -18.91
N MET A 198 4.17 2.14 -18.14
CA MET A 198 2.73 2.40 -17.99
C MET A 198 2.41 3.34 -16.82
N SER A 199 3.21 3.32 -15.75
CA SER A 199 3.01 4.18 -14.58
C SER A 199 3.27 5.65 -14.90
N ALA A 200 2.34 6.53 -14.55
CA ALA A 200 2.43 7.94 -14.89
C ALA A 200 1.58 8.85 -13.99
N PHE A 201 1.94 10.13 -13.95
CA PHE A 201 1.10 11.18 -13.40
C PHE A 201 -0.09 11.46 -14.32
N TRP A 202 -1.30 11.48 -13.76
CA TRP A 202 -2.52 11.73 -14.50
C TRP A 202 -2.70 13.23 -14.77
N LEU A 203 -2.79 13.63 -16.04
CA LEU A 203 -2.99 15.04 -16.46
C LEU A 203 -1.88 16.02 -16.05
N ALA A 204 -0.73 15.54 -15.60
CA ALA A 204 0.46 16.37 -15.49
C ALA A 204 1.07 16.57 -16.88
N ASN A 205 1.54 17.79 -17.17
CA ASN A 205 2.29 18.09 -18.38
C ASN A 205 3.77 18.22 -18.02
N ASP A 206 4.63 17.37 -18.60
CA ASP A 206 6.07 17.33 -18.31
C ASP A 206 6.41 17.25 -16.81
N GLY A 207 5.65 16.44 -16.05
CA GLY A 207 5.86 16.29 -14.60
C GLY A 207 5.44 17.51 -13.77
N LYS A 208 4.55 18.35 -14.31
CA LYS A 208 4.02 19.53 -13.64
C LYS A 208 2.51 19.58 -13.68
N TYR A 209 1.94 20.02 -12.56
CA TYR A 209 0.56 20.51 -12.49
C TYR A 209 0.54 22.03 -12.41
N LYS A 210 -0.52 22.63 -12.94
CA LYS A 210 -0.76 24.06 -12.86
C LYS A 210 -2.20 24.31 -12.43
N ASP A 211 -2.39 25.10 -11.35
CA ASP A 211 -3.70 25.45 -10.79
C ASP A 211 -4.62 24.22 -10.61
N THR A 212 -4.05 23.10 -10.12
CA THR A 212 -4.78 21.83 -9.97
C THR A 212 -5.40 21.69 -8.58
N PRO A 213 -6.57 21.03 -8.44
CA PRO A 213 -7.14 20.66 -7.15
C PRO A 213 -6.77 19.24 -6.68
N PHE A 214 -5.89 18.53 -7.41
CA PHE A 214 -5.48 17.18 -7.07
C PHE A 214 -4.09 16.83 -7.62
N ILE A 215 -3.48 15.80 -7.04
CA ILE A 215 -2.33 15.06 -7.57
C ILE A 215 -2.75 13.61 -7.72
N GLU A 216 -2.46 13.00 -8.86
CA GLU A 216 -2.73 11.57 -9.09
C GLU A 216 -1.58 10.92 -9.83
N TYR A 217 -1.03 9.85 -9.26
CA TYR A 217 -0.10 8.95 -9.92
C TYR A 217 -0.67 7.55 -9.91
N ASN A 218 -0.71 6.89 -11.06
CA ASN A 218 -1.21 5.52 -11.16
C ASN A 218 -0.02 4.59 -11.31
N TYR A 219 0.21 3.76 -10.30
CA TYR A 219 1.14 2.64 -10.39
C TYR A 219 0.48 1.52 -11.15
N TYR A 220 1.11 1.05 -12.22
CA TYR A 220 0.74 -0.16 -12.92
C TYR A 220 1.74 -1.26 -12.61
N PHE A 221 1.24 -2.48 -12.48
CA PHE A 221 2.02 -3.68 -12.28
C PHE A 221 1.84 -4.63 -13.48
N THR A 222 2.81 -5.50 -13.71
CA THR A 222 2.65 -6.60 -14.68
C THR A 222 1.49 -7.53 -14.26
N SER A 223 0.89 -8.26 -15.20
CA SER A 223 -0.25 -9.15 -14.92
C SER A 223 0.07 -10.25 -13.90
N ASP A 224 1.34 -10.61 -13.76
CA ASP A 224 1.82 -11.70 -12.90
C ASP A 224 1.48 -11.45 -11.42
N VAL A 225 1.26 -10.19 -11.01
CA VAL A 225 0.88 -9.87 -9.62
C VAL A 225 -0.42 -10.54 -9.18
N LEU A 226 -1.32 -10.86 -10.11
CA LEU A 226 -2.62 -11.46 -9.81
C LEU A 226 -2.49 -12.86 -9.18
N GLU A 227 -1.38 -13.55 -9.43
CA GLU A 227 -1.07 -14.86 -8.83
C GLU A 227 -0.75 -14.76 -7.33
N TYR A 228 -0.48 -13.55 -6.83
CA TYR A 228 -0.04 -13.32 -5.45
C TYR A 228 -1.14 -12.76 -4.54
N LYS A 229 -2.38 -12.65 -5.03
CA LYS A 229 -3.52 -12.13 -4.24
C LYS A 229 -3.68 -12.82 -2.89
N GLU A 230 -3.57 -14.14 -2.88
CA GLU A 230 -3.78 -14.97 -1.67
C GLU A 230 -2.62 -14.86 -0.66
N ARG A 231 -1.53 -14.15 -1.00
CA ARG A 231 -0.37 -13.94 -0.10
C ARG A 231 -0.64 -12.91 1.00
N GLY A 232 -1.73 -12.15 0.93
CA GLY A 232 -2.15 -11.22 1.99
C GLY A 232 -1.30 -9.96 2.15
N VAL A 233 -0.34 -9.72 1.26
CA VAL A 233 0.53 -8.53 1.29
C VAL A 233 -0.26 -7.29 0.90
N LYS A 234 -0.01 -6.16 1.57
CA LYS A 234 -0.68 -4.90 1.26
C LYS A 234 0.27 -3.86 0.72
N VAL A 235 -0.26 -2.98 -0.12
CA VAL A 235 0.43 -1.81 -0.65
C VAL A 235 -0.39 -0.55 -0.40
N TYR A 236 0.30 0.56 -0.14
CA TYR A 236 -0.32 1.85 0.11
C TYR A 236 0.68 2.95 -0.25
N PHE A 237 0.27 4.22 -0.21
CA PHE A 237 1.15 5.33 -0.59
C PHE A 237 1.11 6.46 0.42
N LYS A 238 2.19 7.26 0.46
CA LYS A 238 2.28 8.49 1.23
C LYS A 238 2.57 9.66 0.29
N LEU A 239 1.89 10.78 0.47
CA LEU A 239 2.17 12.03 -0.21
C LEU A 239 2.92 12.96 0.74
N SER A 240 4.08 13.47 0.29
CA SER A 240 4.83 14.51 1.00
C SER A 240 4.88 15.80 0.19
N LYS A 241 4.78 16.95 0.86
CA LYS A 241 5.03 18.28 0.29
C LYS A 241 6.31 18.85 0.91
N ASP A 242 7.28 19.22 0.08
CA ASP A 242 8.55 19.83 0.49
C ASP A 242 9.25 19.05 1.64
N GLY A 243 9.17 17.71 1.58
CA GLY A 243 9.77 16.79 2.56
C GLY A 243 8.92 16.50 3.81
N THR A 244 7.74 17.09 3.95
CA THR A 244 6.80 16.81 5.05
C THR A 244 5.64 15.96 4.55
N GLU A 245 5.35 14.84 5.21
CA GLU A 245 4.17 14.03 4.92
C GLU A 245 2.89 14.85 5.15
N VAL A 246 2.00 14.86 4.16
CA VAL A 246 0.72 15.57 4.22
C VAL A 246 -0.48 14.64 4.07
N PHE A 247 -0.27 13.41 3.61
CA PHE A 247 -1.33 12.41 3.44
C PHE A 247 -0.76 10.99 3.40
N THR A 248 -1.51 10.04 3.96
CA THR A 248 -1.28 8.59 3.84
C THR A 248 -2.55 7.95 3.28
N GLY A 249 -2.42 7.25 2.16
CA GLY A 249 -3.52 6.55 1.50
C GLY A 249 -3.86 5.22 2.16
N GLU A 250 -5.01 4.68 1.78
CA GLU A 250 -5.50 3.39 2.29
C GLU A 250 -4.66 2.20 1.81
N GLU A 251 -4.66 1.14 2.62
CA GLU A 251 -4.02 -0.14 2.29
C GLU A 251 -4.86 -0.92 1.28
N ASN A 252 -4.24 -1.35 0.19
CA ASN A 252 -4.83 -2.18 -0.86
C ASN A 252 -4.17 -3.57 -0.84
N LEU A 253 -4.93 -4.63 -1.11
CA LEU A 253 -4.37 -5.97 -1.23
C LEU A 253 -3.54 -6.08 -2.52
N PHE A 254 -2.28 -6.45 -2.39
CA PHE A 254 -1.40 -6.68 -3.52
C PHE A 254 -1.87 -7.90 -4.32
N GLY A 255 -1.93 -7.78 -5.65
CA GLY A 255 -2.44 -8.82 -6.54
C GLY A 255 -3.96 -8.85 -6.72
N GLU A 256 -4.72 -7.97 -6.04
CA GLU A 256 -6.16 -7.82 -6.33
C GLU A 256 -6.43 -7.08 -7.65
N SER A 257 -5.50 -6.21 -8.05
CA SER A 257 -5.54 -5.42 -9.28
C SER A 257 -4.14 -5.27 -9.85
N THR A 258 -4.04 -4.99 -11.15
CA THR A 258 -2.80 -4.61 -11.83
C THR A 258 -2.49 -3.12 -11.73
N ASN A 259 -3.27 -2.36 -10.95
CA ASN A 259 -2.96 -0.97 -10.67
C ASN A 259 -3.30 -0.56 -9.23
N VAL A 260 -2.57 0.45 -8.76
CA VAL A 260 -2.86 1.19 -7.54
C VAL A 260 -2.95 2.67 -7.90
N LYS A 261 -4.12 3.25 -7.66
CA LYS A 261 -4.41 4.67 -7.90
C LYS A 261 -4.02 5.51 -6.69
N CYS A 262 -2.93 6.27 -6.81
CA CYS A 262 -2.47 7.20 -5.78
C CYS A 262 -3.02 8.60 -6.05
N LYS A 263 -4.30 8.83 -5.75
CA LYS A 263 -4.95 10.14 -5.90
C LYS A 263 -5.09 10.82 -4.54
N VAL A 264 -4.71 12.09 -4.49
CA VAL A 264 -4.97 13.00 -3.37
C VAL A 264 -5.63 14.26 -3.92
N SER A 265 -6.82 14.57 -3.41
CA SER A 265 -7.60 15.75 -3.74
C SER A 265 -7.55 16.78 -2.60
N ASN A 266 -8.11 17.97 -2.83
CA ASN A 266 -8.26 18.98 -1.79
C ASN A 266 -8.99 18.47 -0.54
N GLU A 267 -10.05 17.68 -0.71
CA GLU A 267 -10.84 17.15 0.41
C GLU A 267 -9.99 16.27 1.33
N ASP A 268 -9.13 15.43 0.75
CA ASP A 268 -8.19 14.57 1.47
C ASP A 268 -7.18 15.38 2.31
N LEU A 269 -6.95 16.65 1.96
CA LEU A 269 -6.08 17.60 2.65
C LEU A 269 -6.85 18.60 3.54
N GLY A 270 -8.17 18.46 3.66
CA GLY A 270 -9.03 19.37 4.42
C GLY A 270 -9.23 20.75 3.77
N LEU A 271 -8.95 20.87 2.47
CA LEU A 271 -9.13 22.08 1.66
C LEU A 271 -10.50 22.09 0.95
N LYS A 272 -10.96 23.26 0.52
CA LYS A 272 -12.23 23.35 -0.24
C LYS A 272 -12.05 22.89 -1.68
N ASN A 273 -13.07 22.26 -2.27
CA ASN A 273 -13.02 21.80 -3.67
C ASN A 273 -12.82 22.92 -4.71
N SER A 274 -13.08 24.18 -4.36
CA SER A 274 -12.83 25.35 -5.22
C SER A 274 -11.40 25.89 -5.13
N GLU A 275 -10.57 25.38 -4.22
CA GLU A 275 -9.19 25.82 -4.03
C GLU A 275 -8.25 25.08 -4.99
N VAL A 276 -7.05 25.63 -5.19
CA VAL A 276 -5.97 24.97 -5.90
C VAL A 276 -4.89 24.58 -4.91
N LEU A 277 -4.23 23.44 -5.15
CA LEU A 277 -3.13 22.98 -4.31
C LEU A 277 -2.04 24.05 -4.21
N GLU A 278 -1.41 24.13 -3.05
CA GLU A 278 -0.28 25.02 -2.83
C GLU A 278 0.86 24.74 -3.81
N ALA A 279 1.54 25.79 -4.28
CA ALA A 279 2.73 25.60 -5.09
C ALA A 279 3.82 24.90 -4.26
N GLY A 280 4.63 24.07 -4.92
CA GLY A 280 5.71 23.32 -4.25
C GLY A 280 6.05 22.01 -4.95
N ASN A 281 7.00 21.29 -4.35
CA ASN A 281 7.38 19.96 -4.82
C ASN A 281 6.66 18.90 -3.98
N TYR A 282 5.96 18.02 -4.69
CA TYR A 282 5.23 16.91 -4.11
C TYR A 282 5.90 15.60 -4.48
N LYS A 283 5.81 14.63 -3.58
CA LYS A 283 6.40 13.31 -3.75
C LYS A 283 5.42 12.23 -3.30
N ILE A 284 5.20 11.23 -4.16
CA ILE A 284 4.42 10.03 -3.85
C ILE A 284 5.39 8.89 -3.62
N ASP A 285 5.36 8.34 -2.42
CA ASP A 285 6.13 7.16 -2.02
C ASP A 285 5.17 5.96 -1.92
N LEU A 286 5.41 4.90 -2.70
CA LEU A 286 4.67 3.64 -2.63
C LEU A 286 5.35 2.70 -1.63
N TYR A 287 4.57 2.12 -0.73
CA TYR A 287 5.03 1.22 0.32
C TYR A 287 4.36 -0.14 0.23
N MET A 288 5.11 -1.17 0.61
CA MET A 288 4.62 -2.50 0.98
C MET A 288 4.49 -2.57 2.49
N LYS A 289 3.49 -3.31 2.98
CA LYS A 289 3.36 -3.65 4.39
C LYS A 289 3.15 -5.15 4.56
N ASP A 290 4.01 -5.75 5.37
CA ASP A 290 3.96 -7.16 5.76
C ASP A 290 4.18 -7.28 7.28
N ASP A 291 4.33 -8.52 7.77
CA ASP A 291 4.55 -8.80 9.20
C ASP A 291 5.87 -8.25 9.74
N SER A 292 6.84 -7.95 8.86
CA SER A 292 8.13 -7.35 9.23
C SER A 292 8.10 -5.82 9.27
N GLY A 293 7.09 -5.19 8.67
CA GLY A 293 6.84 -3.74 8.76
C GLY A 293 6.56 -3.07 7.42
N GLU A 294 6.89 -1.77 7.35
CA GLU A 294 6.69 -0.93 6.16
C GLU A 294 7.98 -0.86 5.33
N HIS A 295 7.88 -1.10 4.02
CA HIS A 295 9.01 -1.11 3.09
C HIS A 295 8.74 -0.19 1.91
N LEU A 296 9.66 0.74 1.64
CA LEU A 296 9.57 1.61 0.47
C LEU A 296 9.80 0.80 -0.81
N LEU A 297 8.83 0.86 -1.72
CA LEU A 297 8.88 0.22 -3.05
C LEU A 297 9.38 1.20 -4.11
N ASP A 298 8.74 2.37 -4.20
CA ASP A 298 9.06 3.37 -5.21
C ASP A 298 8.80 4.80 -4.73
N SER A 299 9.40 5.77 -5.42
CA SER A 299 9.21 7.19 -5.16
C SER A 299 9.20 8.00 -6.45
N VAL A 300 8.17 8.84 -6.62
CA VAL A 300 8.02 9.72 -7.79
C VAL A 300 7.68 11.15 -7.36
N SER A 301 8.16 12.14 -8.10
CA SER A 301 7.99 13.56 -7.76
C SER A 301 7.28 14.34 -8.86
N VAL A 302 6.54 15.37 -8.46
CA VAL A 302 5.82 16.30 -9.34
C VAL A 302 5.88 17.70 -8.75
N THR A 303 5.91 18.72 -9.61
CA THR A 303 5.84 20.12 -9.17
C THR A 303 4.43 20.67 -9.40
N VAL A 304 3.89 21.39 -8.41
CA VAL A 304 2.66 22.17 -8.57
C VAL A 304 3.03 23.65 -8.71
N GLU A 305 2.56 24.27 -9.79
CA GLU A 305 2.68 25.70 -10.06
C GLU A 305 1.32 26.40 -9.89
N LYS A 306 1.33 27.64 -9.41
CA LYS A 306 0.15 28.52 -9.38
C LYS A 306 0.31 29.63 -10.42
N THR A 307 -0.74 29.94 -11.17
CA THR A 307 -0.76 31.17 -11.98
C THR A 307 -0.76 32.37 -11.04
N PRO A 308 0.19 33.31 -11.18
CA PRO A 308 0.11 34.58 -10.48
C PRO A 308 -1.23 35.25 -10.81
N PRO A 309 -1.92 35.87 -9.85
CA PRO A 309 -3.16 36.58 -10.16
C PRO A 309 -2.93 37.60 -11.27
N THR A 310 -3.69 37.51 -12.36
CA THR A 310 -3.65 38.48 -13.45
C THR A 310 -4.12 39.83 -12.90
N GLN A 311 -3.21 40.78 -12.73
CA GLN A 311 -3.57 42.13 -12.29
C GLN A 311 -4.22 42.90 -13.45
N THR A 312 -5.41 43.46 -13.20
CA THR A 312 -5.92 44.57 -14.00
C THR A 312 -5.15 45.83 -13.61
N LYS A 313 -4.36 46.36 -14.54
CA LYS A 313 -3.63 47.62 -14.38
C LYS A 313 -4.57 48.70 -13.82
N PRO A 314 -4.17 49.49 -12.80
CA PRO A 314 -4.97 50.64 -12.38
C PRO A 314 -5.23 51.53 -13.59
N ASN A 315 -6.49 51.87 -13.84
CA ASN A 315 -6.88 52.69 -14.99
C ASN A 315 -6.12 54.03 -14.91
N THR A 316 -5.23 54.27 -15.87
CA THR A 316 -4.08 55.18 -15.79
C THR A 316 -4.36 56.65 -15.43
N ALA A 317 -3.38 57.22 -14.71
CA ALA A 317 -3.15 58.60 -14.20
C ALA A 317 -3.74 58.91 -12.81
N LEU A 318 -3.05 59.76 -12.03
CA LEU A 318 -3.48 60.35 -10.73
C LEU A 318 -4.79 61.19 -10.82
N LYS A 319 -5.63 60.94 -11.83
CA LYS A 319 -6.94 61.54 -12.13
C LYS A 319 -7.95 61.14 -11.06
N GLY A 320 -7.80 61.69 -9.87
CA GLY A 320 -8.59 61.35 -8.70
C GLY A 320 -8.01 61.87 -7.39
N GLU A 321 -6.74 62.31 -7.41
CA GLU A 321 -6.15 63.00 -6.29
C GLU A 321 -6.90 64.33 -6.05
N GLY A 322 -7.35 64.54 -4.81
CA GLY A 322 -8.21 65.65 -4.43
C GLY A 322 -9.71 65.40 -4.63
N ASP A 323 -10.12 64.35 -5.35
CA ASP A 323 -11.52 63.92 -5.46
C ASP A 323 -11.80 62.74 -4.52
N TYR A 324 -11.14 61.60 -4.74
CA TYR A 324 -11.41 60.36 -4.00
C TYR A 324 -10.17 59.73 -3.33
N PHE A 325 -9.00 60.35 -3.46
CA PHE A 325 -7.85 60.07 -2.62
C PHE A 325 -6.94 61.30 -2.47
N SER A 326 -6.04 61.28 -1.50
CA SER A 326 -5.06 62.36 -1.29
C SER A 326 -3.81 61.83 -0.60
N PHE A 327 -2.64 62.14 -1.16
CA PHE A 327 -1.37 61.92 -0.49
C PHE A 327 -1.13 62.96 0.59
N ARG A 328 -0.66 62.50 1.75
CA ARG A 328 -0.23 63.32 2.89
C ARG A 328 1.28 63.34 3.05
N ASN A 329 1.97 62.34 2.50
CA ASN A 329 3.43 62.29 2.46
C ASN A 329 3.93 62.61 1.03
N ALA A 330 4.48 63.82 0.84
CA ALA A 330 5.00 64.27 -0.44
C ALA A 330 6.29 63.55 -0.87
N GLU A 331 7.09 63.06 0.09
CA GLU A 331 8.31 62.30 -0.21
C GLU A 331 7.97 60.92 -0.75
N PHE A 332 7.05 60.20 -0.12
CA PHE A 332 6.60 58.89 -0.62
C PHE A 332 5.94 59.01 -2.00
N LYS A 333 5.16 60.08 -2.23
CA LYS A 333 4.46 60.31 -3.50
C LYS A 333 5.41 60.32 -4.72
N LYS A 334 6.68 60.70 -4.55
CA LYS A 334 7.68 60.71 -5.64
C LYS A 334 7.92 59.32 -6.24
N TYR A 335 7.65 58.25 -5.47
CA TYR A 335 7.77 56.87 -5.94
C TYR A 335 6.52 56.36 -6.67
N VAL A 336 5.37 57.04 -6.57
CA VAL A 336 4.10 56.53 -7.12
C VAL A 336 3.94 56.93 -8.59
N LEU A 337 3.95 55.94 -9.47
CA LEU A 337 3.79 56.10 -10.92
C LEU A 337 2.31 56.17 -11.33
N ALA A 338 1.46 55.37 -10.68
CA ALA A 338 0.02 55.35 -10.88
C ALA A 338 -0.67 54.83 -9.62
N CYS A 339 -1.94 55.19 -9.40
CA CYS A 339 -2.72 54.57 -8.34
C CYS A 339 -4.22 54.63 -8.59
N GLY A 340 -4.97 53.74 -7.95
CA GLY A 340 -6.42 53.77 -7.98
C GLY A 340 -7.07 52.51 -7.43
N TRP A 341 -8.40 52.52 -7.40
CA TRP A 341 -9.22 51.35 -7.09
C TRP A 341 -9.17 50.35 -8.24
N LEU A 342 -9.01 49.06 -7.93
CA LEU A 342 -8.88 47.99 -8.91
C LEU A 342 -10.19 47.22 -9.11
N ASN A 343 -10.48 46.85 -10.35
CA ASN A 343 -11.65 46.03 -10.65
C ASN A 343 -11.33 44.52 -10.57
N THR A 344 -10.97 44.02 -9.38
CA THR A 344 -10.54 42.63 -9.21
C THR A 344 -11.68 41.61 -9.41
N ASP A 345 -12.91 41.99 -9.10
CA ASP A 345 -14.09 41.09 -9.16
C ASP A 345 -15.09 41.46 -10.27
N ASN A 346 -14.72 42.33 -11.21
CA ASN A 346 -15.67 42.94 -12.18
C ASN A 346 -16.85 43.68 -11.51
N THR A 347 -16.66 44.18 -10.28
CA THR A 347 -17.67 44.89 -9.48
C THR A 347 -17.45 46.40 -9.40
N LEU A 348 -16.29 46.91 -9.83
CA LEU A 348 -16.02 48.35 -9.88
C LEU A 348 -16.79 48.99 -11.04
N LYS A 349 -17.84 49.74 -10.71
CA LYS A 349 -18.73 50.41 -11.67
C LYS A 349 -18.08 51.64 -12.30
N ASN A 350 -17.28 52.37 -11.52
CA ASN A 350 -16.52 53.55 -11.95
C ASN A 350 -15.31 53.75 -11.01
N ALA A 351 -14.50 54.78 -11.22
CA ALA A 351 -13.27 55.04 -10.47
C ALA A 351 -13.43 55.13 -8.94
N LYS A 352 -14.63 55.33 -8.41
CA LYS A 352 -14.91 55.45 -6.96
C LYS A 352 -16.19 54.73 -6.50
N THR A 353 -16.66 53.73 -7.24
CA THR A 353 -17.88 53.00 -6.84
C THR A 353 -17.82 51.52 -7.19
N TYR A 354 -17.98 50.66 -6.18
CA TYR A 354 -18.21 49.23 -6.34
C TYR A 354 -19.71 48.89 -6.25
N SER A 355 -20.11 47.77 -6.85
CA SER A 355 -21.38 47.11 -6.53
C SER A 355 -21.31 46.40 -5.18
N LYS A 356 -22.46 46.20 -4.52
CA LYS A 356 -22.57 45.45 -3.24
C LYS A 356 -22.06 44.00 -3.29
N ASN A 357 -21.82 43.47 -4.49
CA ASN A 357 -21.30 42.12 -4.69
C ASN A 357 -19.76 42.04 -4.63
N VAL A 358 -19.06 43.17 -4.40
CA VAL A 358 -17.59 43.17 -4.24
C VAL A 358 -17.19 42.30 -3.06
N LYS A 359 -16.21 41.42 -3.28
CA LYS A 359 -15.60 40.55 -2.27
C LYS A 359 -14.14 40.92 -2.02
N ASN A 360 -13.50 41.54 -3.00
CA ASN A 360 -12.12 42.00 -2.96
C ASN A 360 -12.12 43.50 -3.26
N MET A 361 -12.00 44.32 -2.22
CA MET A 361 -11.80 45.76 -2.38
C MET A 361 -10.31 46.05 -2.37
N CYS A 362 -9.78 46.57 -3.47
CA CYS A 362 -8.34 46.83 -3.59
C CYS A 362 -8.08 48.25 -4.07
N PHE A 363 -7.24 48.98 -3.35
CA PHE A 363 -6.55 50.17 -3.84
C PHE A 363 -5.11 49.78 -4.14
N SER A 364 -4.57 50.22 -5.28
CA SER A 364 -3.22 49.84 -5.69
C SER A 364 -2.36 51.06 -5.99
N PHE A 365 -1.07 50.97 -5.65
CA PHE A 365 -0.02 51.87 -6.13
C PHE A 365 0.87 51.10 -7.11
N GLN A 366 1.05 51.60 -8.33
CA GLN A 366 2.24 51.29 -9.12
C GLN A 366 3.38 52.19 -8.67
N VAL A 367 4.54 51.63 -8.36
CA VAL A 367 5.69 52.38 -7.84
C VAL A 367 6.96 52.15 -8.65
N ASP A 368 7.90 53.08 -8.51
CA ASP A 368 9.27 52.92 -8.99
C ASP A 368 9.93 51.68 -8.34
N PRO A 369 10.70 50.87 -9.09
CA PRO A 369 11.37 49.68 -8.56
C PRO A 369 12.32 49.94 -7.37
N SER A 370 12.80 51.17 -7.19
CA SER A 370 13.62 51.55 -6.04
C SER A 370 12.82 51.66 -4.73
N CYS A 371 11.50 51.72 -4.80
CA CYS A 371 10.64 51.72 -3.63
C CYS A 371 10.54 50.30 -3.07
N THR A 372 11.19 50.05 -1.93
CA THR A 372 11.20 48.74 -1.25
C THR A 372 10.61 48.80 0.15
N ALA A 373 9.99 49.93 0.53
CA ALA A 373 9.47 50.14 1.87
C ALA A 373 8.30 49.19 2.17
N GLU A 374 8.13 48.80 3.42
CA GLU A 374 6.89 48.18 3.88
C GLU A 374 5.90 49.27 4.28
N LEU A 375 4.62 49.06 4.00
CA LEU A 375 3.54 50.00 4.33
C LEU A 375 2.46 49.29 5.14
N ASP A 376 1.90 49.99 6.11
CA ASP A 376 0.68 49.57 6.82
C ASP A 376 -0.55 50.19 6.15
N TYR A 377 -1.67 49.49 6.14
CA TYR A 377 -2.94 50.06 5.69
C TYR A 377 -4.11 49.59 6.53
N ALA A 378 -5.13 50.44 6.62
CA ALA A 378 -6.36 50.16 7.32
C ALA A 378 -7.57 50.59 6.50
N TYR A 379 -8.61 49.77 6.50
CA TYR A 379 -9.92 50.11 5.97
C TYR A 379 -10.87 50.47 7.11
N TYR A 380 -11.69 51.50 6.88
CA TYR A 380 -12.76 51.96 7.75
C TYR A 380 -14.06 51.98 6.96
N TYR A 381 -15.19 51.93 7.67
CA TYR A 381 -16.51 51.88 7.05
C TYR A 381 -17.46 52.88 7.71
N SER A 382 -18.21 53.62 6.89
CA SER A 382 -19.31 54.46 7.32
C SER A 382 -20.54 54.22 6.46
N GLU A 383 -21.71 54.12 7.08
CA GLU A 383 -22.98 54.00 6.36
C GLU A 383 -23.34 55.29 5.61
N LYS A 384 -22.84 56.45 6.09
CA LYS A 384 -23.13 57.77 5.54
C LYS A 384 -21.87 58.48 5.08
N SER A 385 -21.99 59.32 4.07
CA SER A 385 -20.88 60.10 3.49
C SER A 385 -20.70 61.49 4.12
N ASP A 386 -21.49 61.85 5.14
CA ASP A 386 -21.32 63.13 5.82
C ASP A 386 -20.08 63.14 6.71
N LYS A 387 -19.49 64.33 6.89
CA LYS A 387 -18.22 64.53 7.61
C LYS A 387 -18.21 63.93 9.01
N ALA A 388 -19.28 64.11 9.78
CA ALA A 388 -19.33 63.62 11.16
C ALA A 388 -19.33 62.09 11.21
N SER A 389 -20.06 61.45 10.29
CA SER A 389 -20.09 59.98 10.15
C SER A 389 -18.75 59.40 9.70
N LEU A 390 -18.01 60.09 8.83
CA LEU A 390 -16.67 59.66 8.40
C LEU A 390 -15.63 59.82 9.52
N GLU A 391 -15.65 60.95 10.24
CA GLU A 391 -14.77 61.19 11.39
C GLU A 391 -15.02 60.18 12.52
N ALA A 392 -16.28 59.77 12.74
CA ALA A 392 -16.62 58.72 13.69
C ALA A 392 -16.10 57.34 13.24
N ALA A 393 -16.25 57.00 11.96
CA ALA A 393 -15.81 55.73 11.39
C ALA A 393 -14.30 55.51 11.49
N MET A 394 -13.49 56.57 11.32
CA MET A 394 -12.03 56.49 11.38
C MET A 394 -11.44 56.14 12.76
N LYS A 395 -12.28 55.98 13.80
CA LYS A 395 -11.84 55.56 15.14
C LYS A 395 -11.58 54.06 15.26
N THR A 396 -12.22 53.24 14.42
CA THR A 396 -12.12 51.77 14.48
C THR A 396 -12.03 51.20 13.07
N ALA A 397 -10.86 50.63 12.74
CA ALA A 397 -10.67 49.96 11.46
C ALA A 397 -11.51 48.68 11.38
N VAL A 398 -12.14 48.43 10.23
CA VAL A 398 -12.80 47.15 9.93
C VAL A 398 -11.81 46.11 9.41
N TYR A 399 -10.65 46.56 8.95
CA TYR A 399 -9.55 45.70 8.49
C TYR A 399 -8.23 46.47 8.56
N HIS A 400 -7.14 45.78 8.85
CA HIS A 400 -5.79 46.33 8.81
C HIS A 400 -4.80 45.24 8.39
N ASN A 401 -3.73 45.62 7.69
CA ASN A 401 -2.66 44.72 7.30
C ASN A 401 -1.40 45.53 6.88
N SER A 402 -0.29 44.86 6.61
CA SER A 402 0.90 45.44 5.98
C SER A 402 1.15 44.83 4.60
N CYS A 403 1.88 45.55 3.74
CA CYS A 403 2.30 45.01 2.44
C CYS A 403 3.65 45.59 1.98
N LYS A 404 4.36 44.78 1.19
CA LYS A 404 5.55 45.16 0.43
C LYS A 404 5.22 45.23 -1.06
N PRO A 405 5.98 45.98 -1.87
CA PRO A 405 5.72 46.06 -3.29
C PRO A 405 6.02 44.69 -3.93
N GLN A 406 5.10 44.21 -4.75
CA GLN A 406 5.18 42.95 -5.48
C GLN A 406 5.53 43.22 -6.94
N GLN A 407 6.39 42.37 -7.53
CA GLN A 407 6.77 42.48 -8.93
C GLN A 407 5.78 41.75 -9.83
N PHE A 408 5.23 42.47 -10.81
CA PHE A 408 4.38 41.98 -11.89
C PHE A 408 5.03 42.30 -13.24
N PRO A 409 4.61 41.66 -14.36
CA PRO A 409 5.14 41.98 -15.69
C PRO A 409 5.07 43.48 -16.05
N GLU A 410 4.09 44.19 -15.50
CA GLU A 410 3.82 45.60 -15.76
C GLU A 410 4.54 46.57 -14.81
N GLY A 411 5.22 46.09 -13.76
CA GLY A 411 5.94 46.92 -12.78
C GLY A 411 5.87 46.42 -11.33
N TYR A 412 6.18 47.29 -10.38
CA TYR A 412 6.10 47.00 -8.93
C TYR A 412 4.85 47.63 -8.34
N PHE A 413 4.12 46.88 -7.52
CA PHE A 413 2.82 47.30 -7.02
C PHE A 413 2.63 47.06 -5.52
N TYR A 414 2.06 48.04 -4.82
CA TYR A 414 1.43 47.83 -3.52
C TYR A 414 -0.05 47.59 -3.73
N ASP A 415 -0.57 46.45 -3.28
CA ASP A 415 -1.99 46.14 -3.31
C ASP A 415 -2.57 46.13 -1.89
N PHE A 416 -3.33 47.16 -1.58
CA PHE A 416 -4.01 47.29 -0.29
C PHE A 416 -5.33 46.54 -0.34
N LEU A 417 -5.26 45.21 -0.31
CA LEU A 417 -6.41 44.34 -0.49
C LEU A 417 -7.20 44.16 0.82
N TYR A 418 -8.51 44.33 0.74
CA TYR A 418 -9.46 43.94 1.77
C TYR A 418 -10.44 42.88 1.21
N LYS A 419 -10.27 41.63 1.68
CA LYS A 419 -11.16 40.50 1.36
C LYS A 419 -12.32 40.46 2.35
N MET A 420 -13.54 40.31 1.84
CA MET A 420 -14.76 40.25 2.64
C MET A 420 -15.77 39.27 2.02
N ASP A 421 -16.60 38.66 2.87
CA ASP A 421 -17.65 37.74 2.40
C ASP A 421 -18.75 38.48 1.64
N GLN A 422 -19.13 39.66 2.13
CA GLN A 422 -20.12 40.56 1.52
C GLN A 422 -19.87 42.00 1.95
N ALA A 423 -19.81 42.92 0.99
CA ALA A 423 -19.70 44.36 1.26
C ALA A 423 -21.04 44.94 1.71
N LYS A 424 -21.00 45.81 2.74
CA LYS A 424 -22.13 46.67 3.13
C LYS A 424 -22.20 47.90 2.23
N GLU A 425 -23.41 48.34 1.86
CA GLU A 425 -23.61 49.62 1.18
C GLU A 425 -23.16 50.78 2.08
N GLY A 426 -22.45 51.76 1.51
CA GLY A 426 -21.86 52.85 2.28
C GLY A 426 -20.54 53.33 1.70
N VAL A 427 -19.69 53.92 2.54
CA VAL A 427 -18.38 54.44 2.17
C VAL A 427 -17.30 53.67 2.92
N TYR A 428 -16.33 53.16 2.16
CA TYR A 428 -15.10 52.59 2.70
C TYR A 428 -13.98 53.60 2.54
N ILE A 429 -13.19 53.77 3.59
CA ILE A 429 -12.03 54.66 3.63
C ILE A 429 -10.80 53.78 3.78
N ILE A 430 -9.79 54.00 2.95
CA ILE A 430 -8.47 53.41 3.12
C ILE A 430 -7.52 54.48 3.66
N ALA A 431 -6.75 54.14 4.70
CA ALA A 431 -5.62 54.93 5.16
C ALA A 431 -4.35 54.07 5.04
N VAL A 432 -3.30 54.64 4.45
CA VAL A 432 -2.00 53.99 4.27
C VAL A 432 -0.96 54.75 5.08
N PHE A 433 -0.12 54.04 5.81
CA PHE A 433 0.86 54.57 6.75
C PHE A 433 2.25 54.01 6.44
N GLU A 434 3.27 54.76 6.84
CA GLU A 434 4.64 54.24 6.91
C GLU A 434 4.71 53.15 7.99
N HIS A 435 5.27 51.99 7.64
CA HIS A 435 5.21 50.80 8.49
C HIS A 435 5.77 51.02 9.89
N GLY A 436 5.03 50.57 10.90
CA GLY A 436 5.42 50.68 12.32
C GLY A 436 5.33 52.11 12.87
N THR A 437 4.75 53.05 12.13
CA THR A 437 4.57 54.44 12.56
C THR A 437 3.11 54.87 12.41
N ASN A 438 2.77 56.05 12.94
CA ASN A 438 1.48 56.70 12.69
C ASN A 438 1.57 57.76 11.57
N ASN A 439 2.64 57.74 10.75
CA ASN A 439 2.82 58.71 9.68
C ASN A 439 1.93 58.36 8.49
N LEU A 440 0.85 59.11 8.32
CA LEU A 440 -0.10 58.92 7.22
C LEU A 440 0.53 59.27 5.86
N ILE A 441 0.48 58.33 4.93
CA ILE A 441 0.97 58.48 3.55
C ILE A 441 -0.15 58.89 2.61
N MET A 442 -1.30 58.22 2.68
CA MET A 442 -2.42 58.42 1.75
C MET A 442 -3.73 58.11 2.46
N VAL A 443 -4.78 58.86 2.11
CA VAL A 443 -6.16 58.52 2.45
C VAL A 443 -7.00 58.50 1.19
N GLY A 444 -7.81 57.46 1.01
CA GLY A 444 -8.71 57.28 -0.12
C GLY A 444 -10.09 56.82 0.34
N TYR A 445 -11.09 56.98 -0.51
CA TYR A 445 -12.42 56.44 -0.24
C TYR A 445 -13.07 55.87 -1.51
N VAL A 446 -14.02 54.97 -1.29
CA VAL A 446 -14.86 54.36 -2.33
C VAL A 446 -16.26 54.10 -1.79
N SER A 447 -17.26 54.26 -2.64
CA SER A 447 -18.65 53.92 -2.29
C SER A 447 -19.00 52.50 -2.73
N VAL A 448 -19.84 51.83 -1.94
CA VAL A 448 -20.49 50.58 -2.31
C VAL A 448 -22.00 50.85 -2.44
N VAL A 449 -22.57 50.50 -3.59
CA VAL A 449 -23.99 50.74 -3.91
C VAL A 449 -24.67 49.49 -4.47
N SER A 450 -26.00 49.46 -4.44
CA SER A 450 -26.84 48.30 -4.81
C SER A 450 -26.59 47.71 -6.19
#